data_AF-G0S7P6-F1
#
_entry.id   AF-G0S7P6-F1
#
_cell.length_a   1.000
_cell.length_b   1.000
_cell.length_c   1.000
_cell.angle_alpha   90.00
_cell.angle_beta   90.00
_cell.angle_gamma   90.00
#
_symmetry.space_group_name_H-M   'P 1'
#
loop_
_entity.id
_entity.type
_entity.pdbx_description
1 polymer ?
#
loop_
_entity_poly.entity_id
_entity_poly.type
_entity_poly.pdbx_seq_one_letter_code
_entity_poly.pdbx_strand_id
1 'polypeptide(L)'
;MGSVSPATLPALKTNPKFIFFTDFDGTITQQDSNDYMTDNLGFGPELRRKGNQDVLHGRRHFRDAFREMLDSISTPLDQCIDILRKNIDLDPGFKEFFHWAKENNMPIVVLSGGMEPIIRALLAHMLGEEEAKSLQIVSNQVAPRPGKSINDENGWQIVYHDDSGFGHDKSLEIRPYARLPAEERPVLFYAGDGVSDLSAAKETDLLFAKAGRVKDIAAGKLSVKEAASGRQ
;
A
#
# COMPACT_ATOMS: atom_id res chain seq x y z
N MET A 1 6.13 -30.51 7.59
CA MET A 1 5.65 -29.15 7.92
C MET A 1 6.80 -28.42 8.57
N GLY A 2 7.44 -27.51 7.83
CA GLY A 2 8.54 -26.70 8.38
C GLY A 2 7.95 -25.65 9.31
N SER A 3 8.41 -25.58 10.55
CA SER A 3 8.05 -24.53 11.49
C SER A 3 8.45 -23.17 10.90
N VAL A 4 7.49 -22.31 10.60
CA VAL A 4 7.75 -20.93 10.21
C VAL A 4 8.32 -20.22 11.43
N SER A 5 9.56 -19.74 11.34
CA SER A 5 10.23 -19.10 12.47
C SER A 5 9.75 -17.65 12.65
N PRO A 6 9.85 -17.06 13.87
CA PRO A 6 9.58 -15.64 14.08
C PRO A 6 10.46 -14.70 13.23
N ALA A 7 11.65 -15.16 12.80
CA ALA A 7 12.53 -14.38 11.93
C ALA A 7 11.95 -14.16 10.51
N THR A 8 10.97 -14.98 10.12
CA THR A 8 10.27 -14.91 8.82
C THR A 8 8.94 -14.15 8.87
N LEU A 9 8.46 -13.76 10.07
CA LEU A 9 7.18 -13.06 10.28
C LEU A 9 7.37 -11.88 11.24
N PRO A 10 7.91 -10.73 10.76
CA PRO A 10 8.29 -9.62 11.64
C PRO A 10 7.15 -9.08 12.51
N ALA A 11 5.92 -9.08 12.00
CA ALA A 11 4.75 -8.62 12.74
C ALA A 11 4.37 -9.54 13.92
N LEU A 12 4.99 -10.72 14.10
CA LEU A 12 4.81 -11.57 15.27
C LEU A 12 5.85 -11.37 16.36
N LYS A 13 6.83 -10.49 16.17
CA LYS A 13 7.98 -10.33 17.08
C LYS A 13 7.60 -10.12 18.54
N THR A 14 6.46 -9.48 18.81
CA THR A 14 5.95 -9.16 20.14
C THR A 14 4.80 -10.07 20.60
N ASN A 15 4.57 -11.19 19.90
CA ASN A 15 3.47 -12.12 20.12
C ASN A 15 2.10 -11.41 20.25
N PRO A 16 1.70 -10.61 19.25
CA PRO A 16 0.48 -9.82 19.35
C PRO A 16 -0.77 -10.70 19.23
N LYS A 17 -1.89 -10.24 19.79
CA LYS A 17 -3.21 -10.87 19.57
C LYS A 17 -3.85 -10.44 18.25
N PHE A 18 -3.40 -9.32 17.71
CA PHE A 18 -3.98 -8.62 16.57
C PHE A 18 -2.86 -8.12 15.65
N ILE A 19 -3.04 -8.25 14.34
CA ILE A 19 -2.18 -7.61 13.34
C ILE A 19 -3.07 -6.82 12.40
N PHE A 20 -2.67 -5.58 12.10
CA PHE A 20 -3.40 -4.71 11.20
C PHE A 20 -2.61 -4.49 9.91
N PHE A 21 -3.06 -5.12 8.83
CA PHE A 21 -2.55 -4.84 7.49
C PHE A 21 -3.33 -3.67 6.90
N THR A 22 -2.66 -2.83 6.11
CA THR A 22 -3.31 -1.67 5.50
C THR A 22 -2.66 -1.32 4.18
N ASP A 23 -3.47 -0.91 3.21
CA ASP A 23 -2.98 -0.17 2.06
C ASP A 23 -2.43 1.21 2.49
N PHE A 24 -1.68 1.84 1.60
CA PHE A 24 -1.13 3.17 1.78
C PHE A 24 -1.94 4.22 1.02
N ASP A 25 -1.82 4.21 -0.31
CA ASP A 25 -2.43 5.19 -1.19
C ASP A 25 -3.96 5.09 -1.11
N GLY A 26 -4.65 6.19 -0.85
CA GLY A 26 -6.12 6.19 -0.74
C GLY A 26 -6.69 5.60 0.56
N THR A 27 -5.85 4.94 1.37
CA THR A 27 -6.22 4.38 2.67
C THR A 27 -5.58 5.17 3.82
N ILE A 28 -4.26 5.07 4.00
CA ILE A 28 -3.48 5.88 4.95
C ILE A 28 -3.41 7.33 4.48
N THR A 29 -3.25 7.55 3.17
CA THR A 29 -3.27 8.87 2.57
C THR A 29 -4.64 9.16 1.98
N GLN A 30 -4.98 10.45 1.86
CA GLN A 30 -6.23 10.84 1.20
C GLN A 30 -6.14 10.77 -0.32
N GLN A 31 -4.96 11.05 -0.88
CA GLN A 31 -4.67 11.03 -2.31
C GLN A 31 -3.72 9.86 -2.64
N ASP A 32 -3.86 9.31 -3.85
CA ASP A 32 -2.90 8.34 -4.39
C ASP A 32 -1.67 9.07 -4.93
N SER A 33 -0.50 8.73 -4.39
CA SER A 33 0.77 9.36 -4.70
C SER A 33 1.24 9.08 -6.13
N ASN A 34 0.99 7.89 -6.67
CA ASN A 34 1.39 7.52 -8.03
C ASN A 34 0.47 8.18 -9.06
N ASP A 35 -0.84 8.19 -8.80
CA ASP A 35 -1.82 8.94 -9.58
C ASP A 35 -1.45 10.44 -9.61
N TYR A 36 -1.10 11.02 -8.45
CA TYR A 36 -0.70 12.41 -8.36
C TYR A 36 0.54 12.71 -9.22
N MET A 37 1.61 11.91 -9.09
CA MET A 37 2.81 12.12 -9.89
C MET A 37 2.52 11.95 -11.38
N THR A 38 1.75 10.93 -11.76
CA THR A 38 1.42 10.66 -13.16
C THR A 38 0.59 11.79 -13.77
N ASP A 39 -0.37 12.33 -13.00
CA ASP A 39 -1.27 13.39 -13.45
C ASP A 39 -0.58 14.75 -13.59
N ASN A 40 0.42 15.02 -12.74
CA ASN A 40 1.04 16.36 -12.66
C ASN A 40 2.47 16.44 -13.21
N LEU A 41 3.21 15.32 -13.21
CA LEU A 41 4.61 15.24 -13.64
C LEU A 41 4.82 14.29 -14.82
N GLY A 42 3.89 13.35 -15.01
CA GLY A 42 3.91 12.39 -16.10
C GLY A 42 3.04 12.84 -17.27
N PHE A 43 2.46 11.86 -17.94
CA PHE A 43 1.67 12.07 -19.16
C PHE A 43 0.24 12.62 -18.93
N GLY A 44 -0.12 12.94 -17.70
CA GLY A 44 -1.40 13.55 -17.35
C GLY A 44 -2.58 12.58 -17.14
N PRO A 45 -3.70 13.11 -16.61
CA PRO A 45 -4.85 12.33 -16.16
C PRO A 45 -5.64 11.63 -17.26
N GLU A 46 -5.62 12.16 -18.49
CA GLU A 46 -6.35 11.56 -19.60
C GLU A 46 -5.77 10.20 -19.98
N LEU A 47 -4.44 10.13 -20.14
CA LEU A 47 -3.73 8.89 -20.48
C LEU A 47 -3.75 7.90 -19.32
N ARG A 48 -3.62 8.38 -18.08
CA ARG A 48 -3.76 7.54 -16.89
C ARG A 48 -5.12 6.87 -16.81
N ARG A 49 -6.22 7.64 -16.93
CA ARG A 49 -7.59 7.11 -16.86
C ARG A 49 -7.87 6.14 -17.99
N LYS A 50 -7.38 6.42 -19.20
CA LYS A 50 -7.46 5.49 -20.32
C LYS A 50 -6.75 4.17 -20.02
N GLY A 51 -5.53 4.23 -19.48
CA GLY A 51 -4.80 3.05 -19.02
C GLY A 51 -5.58 2.23 -17.98
N ASN A 52 -6.16 2.89 -16.99
CA ASN A 52 -7.00 2.24 -15.97
C ASN A 52 -8.23 1.55 -16.58
N GLN A 53 -8.90 2.18 -17.55
CA GLN A 53 -10.01 1.56 -18.27
C GLN A 53 -9.57 0.36 -19.11
N ASP A 54 -8.39 0.42 -19.73
CA ASP A 54 -7.85 -0.71 -20.50
C ASP A 54 -7.57 -1.91 -19.59
N VAL A 55 -7.02 -1.68 -18.40
CA VAL A 55 -6.81 -2.71 -17.37
C VAL A 55 -8.14 -3.28 -16.87
N LEU A 56 -9.11 -2.42 -16.52
CA LEU A 56 -10.43 -2.84 -16.04
C LEU A 56 -11.18 -3.72 -17.04
N HIS A 57 -11.03 -3.44 -18.33
CA HIS A 57 -11.62 -4.22 -19.42
C HIS A 57 -10.75 -5.42 -19.87
N GLY A 58 -9.67 -5.74 -19.14
CA GLY A 58 -8.80 -6.88 -19.44
C GLY A 58 -8.01 -6.74 -20.75
N ARG A 59 -7.90 -5.53 -21.30
CA ARG A 59 -7.16 -5.25 -22.55
C ARG A 59 -5.66 -5.15 -22.31
N ARG A 60 -5.23 -4.89 -21.07
CA ARG A 60 -3.84 -4.73 -20.65
C ARG A 60 -3.65 -5.27 -19.23
N HIS A 61 -2.45 -5.72 -18.90
CA HIS A 61 -2.09 -6.07 -17.52
C HIS A 61 -1.84 -4.83 -16.68
N PHE A 62 -2.24 -4.86 -15.41
CA PHE A 62 -2.03 -3.74 -14.47
C PHE A 62 -0.55 -3.38 -14.36
N ARG A 63 0.32 -4.39 -14.17
CA ARG A 63 1.78 -4.22 -14.07
C ARG A 63 2.33 -3.38 -15.23
N ASP A 64 1.98 -3.71 -16.47
CA ASP A 64 2.52 -3.00 -17.63
C ASP A 64 1.98 -1.56 -17.72
N ALA A 65 0.68 -1.37 -17.49
CA ALA A 65 0.08 -0.04 -17.47
C ALA A 65 0.67 0.85 -16.36
N PHE A 66 0.92 0.27 -15.18
CA PHE A 66 1.52 0.98 -14.05
C PHE A 66 2.98 1.36 -14.33
N ARG A 67 3.76 0.47 -14.96
CA ARG A 67 5.12 0.80 -15.41
C ARG A 67 5.11 1.99 -16.37
N GLU A 68 4.20 2.02 -17.34
CA GLU A 68 4.10 3.13 -18.29
C GLU A 68 3.73 4.46 -17.64
N MET A 69 2.84 4.43 -16.64
CA MET A 69 2.53 5.61 -15.84
C MET A 69 3.79 6.16 -15.17
N LEU A 70 4.55 5.29 -14.51
CA LEU A 70 5.77 5.70 -13.80
C LEU A 70 6.89 6.10 -14.77
N ASP A 71 7.06 5.39 -15.89
CA ASP A 71 8.05 5.69 -16.93
C ASP A 71 7.74 7.01 -17.65
N SER A 72 6.52 7.53 -17.57
CA SER A 72 6.16 8.85 -18.11
C SER A 72 6.73 10.02 -17.28
N ILE A 73 7.18 9.77 -16.04
CA ILE A 73 7.70 10.79 -15.14
C ILE A 73 9.22 10.90 -15.33
N SER A 74 9.69 12.03 -15.87
CA SER A 74 11.13 12.30 -16.01
C SER A 74 11.74 12.96 -14.76
N THR A 75 10.92 13.41 -13.82
CA THR A 75 11.39 14.11 -12.61
C THR A 75 12.27 13.19 -11.73
N PRO A 76 13.43 13.68 -11.23
CA PRO A 76 14.24 12.99 -10.22
C PRO A 76 13.43 12.52 -8.99
N LEU A 77 13.80 11.38 -8.41
CA LEU A 77 13.02 10.77 -7.32
C LEU A 77 12.93 11.65 -6.07
N ASP A 78 14.01 12.32 -5.70
CA ASP A 78 14.05 13.26 -4.56
C ASP A 78 13.09 14.45 -4.76
N GLN A 79 13.05 15.01 -5.97
CA GLN A 79 12.11 16.07 -6.33
C GLN A 79 10.65 15.56 -6.34
N CYS A 80 10.41 14.33 -6.81
CA CYS A 80 9.09 13.69 -6.68
C CYS A 80 8.65 13.61 -5.21
N ILE A 81 9.54 13.17 -4.32
CA ILE A 81 9.27 13.09 -2.87
C ILE A 81 8.93 14.47 -2.30
N ASP A 82 9.71 15.50 -2.64
CA ASP A 82 9.48 16.86 -2.15
C ASP A 82 8.17 17.46 -2.67
N ILE A 83 7.75 17.12 -3.87
CA ILE A 83 6.46 17.50 -4.42
C ILE A 83 5.33 16.79 -3.67
N LEU A 84 5.44 15.47 -3.47
CA LEU A 84 4.41 14.69 -2.79
C LEU A 84 4.23 15.11 -1.33
N ARG A 85 5.31 15.43 -0.61
CA ARG A 85 5.24 15.94 0.77
C ARG A 85 4.38 17.20 0.91
N LYS A 86 4.24 17.99 -0.15
CA LYS A 86 3.45 19.23 -0.15
C LYS A 86 1.99 19.03 -0.56
N ASN A 87 1.65 17.87 -1.13
CA ASN A 87 0.38 17.66 -1.84
C ASN A 87 -0.38 16.39 -1.44
N ILE A 88 0.26 15.49 -0.70
CA ILE A 88 -0.35 14.28 -0.17
C ILE A 88 -0.57 14.47 1.33
N ASP A 89 -1.81 14.28 1.75
CA ASP A 89 -2.22 14.41 3.14
C ASP A 89 -2.45 13.04 3.77
N LEU A 90 -2.07 12.94 5.05
CA LEU A 90 -2.44 11.80 5.88
C LEU A 90 -3.95 11.81 6.14
N ASP A 91 -4.56 10.63 6.23
CA ASP A 91 -5.88 10.49 6.80
C ASP A 91 -5.89 11.06 8.23
N PRO A 92 -6.82 11.99 8.57
CA PRO A 92 -6.82 12.64 9.87
C PRO A 92 -6.89 11.67 11.07
N GLY A 93 -7.52 10.49 10.89
CA GLY A 93 -7.64 9.49 11.96
C GLY A 93 -6.43 8.57 12.07
N PHE A 94 -5.57 8.49 11.05
CA PHE A 94 -4.52 7.46 11.01
C PHE A 94 -3.45 7.65 12.08
N LYS A 95 -3.05 8.90 12.38
CA LYS A 95 -2.00 9.15 13.37
C LYS A 95 -2.43 8.71 14.78
N GLU A 96 -3.66 9.03 15.17
CA GLU A 96 -4.23 8.58 16.44
C GLU A 96 -4.34 7.05 16.48
N PHE A 97 -4.88 6.46 15.41
CA PHE A 97 -4.97 5.01 15.26
C PHE A 97 -3.60 4.32 15.37
N PHE A 98 -2.57 4.85 14.72
CA PHE A 98 -1.22 4.30 14.74
C PHE A 98 -0.64 4.26 16.16
N HIS A 99 -0.77 5.35 16.92
CA HIS A 99 -0.30 5.38 18.31
C HIS A 99 -1.11 4.44 19.21
N TRP A 100 -2.43 4.44 19.07
CA TRP A 100 -3.28 3.51 19.81
C TRP A 100 -2.93 2.04 19.52
N ALA A 101 -2.71 1.68 18.25
CA ALA A 101 -2.34 0.34 17.84
C ALA A 101 -1.00 -0.09 18.48
N LYS A 102 -0.01 0.80 18.46
CA LYS A 102 1.30 0.59 19.08
C LYS A 102 1.20 0.36 20.59
N GLU A 103 0.43 1.20 21.30
CA GLU A 103 0.19 1.06 22.75
C GLU A 103 -0.52 -0.25 23.12
N ASN A 104 -1.34 -0.79 22.22
CA ASN A 104 -2.09 -2.02 22.42
C ASN A 104 -1.40 -3.29 21.88
N ASN A 105 -0.11 -3.20 21.53
CA ASN A 105 0.65 -4.31 20.93
C ASN A 105 -0.05 -4.89 19.68
N MET A 106 -0.54 -4.01 18.80
CA MET A 106 -1.09 -4.36 17.50
C MET A 106 -0.17 -3.81 16.40
N PRO A 107 0.73 -4.64 15.84
CA PRO A 107 1.59 -4.24 14.74
C PRO A 107 0.78 -3.81 13.52
N ILE A 108 1.19 -2.69 12.92
CA ILE A 108 0.68 -2.22 11.64
C ILE A 108 1.69 -2.58 10.55
N VAL A 109 1.21 -3.22 9.48
CA VAL A 109 2.00 -3.57 8.31
C VAL A 109 1.41 -2.89 7.09
N VAL A 110 2.21 -2.06 6.41
CA VAL A 110 1.78 -1.34 5.21
C VAL A 110 2.05 -2.19 3.98
N LEU A 111 1.01 -2.49 3.19
CA LEU A 111 1.08 -3.24 1.94
C LEU A 111 0.67 -2.35 0.77
N SER A 112 1.63 -1.89 -0.04
CA SER A 112 1.34 -0.91 -1.09
C SER A 112 1.93 -1.30 -2.45
N GLY A 113 1.16 -1.09 -3.52
CA GLY A 113 1.67 -1.18 -4.89
C GLY A 113 2.58 -0.01 -5.29
N GLY A 114 2.68 1.03 -4.46
CA GLY A 114 3.63 2.13 -4.63
C GLY A 114 5.08 1.72 -4.36
N MET A 115 5.96 2.71 -4.25
CA MET A 115 7.40 2.53 -4.11
C MET A 115 7.89 2.87 -2.71
N GLU A 116 8.64 1.96 -2.08
CA GLU A 116 9.07 2.08 -0.67
C GLU A 116 9.79 3.40 -0.34
N PRO A 117 10.74 3.91 -1.16
CA PRO A 117 11.41 5.18 -0.86
C PRO A 117 10.43 6.36 -0.72
N ILE A 118 9.36 6.38 -1.54
CA ILE A 118 8.32 7.41 -1.48
C ILE A 118 7.46 7.21 -0.25
N ILE A 119 6.93 5.99 -0.05
CA ILE A 119 6.05 5.66 1.08
C ILE A 119 6.74 5.99 2.40
N ARG A 120 8.01 5.55 2.55
CA ARG A 120 8.81 5.79 3.75
C ARG A 120 9.07 7.28 3.97
N ALA A 121 9.38 8.05 2.91
CA ALA A 121 9.62 9.48 3.02
C ALA A 121 8.36 10.29 3.39
N LEU A 122 7.18 9.86 2.92
CA LEU A 122 5.88 10.45 3.28
C LEU A 122 5.49 10.09 4.72
N LEU A 123 5.60 8.82 5.11
CA LEU A 123 5.37 8.40 6.49
C LEU A 123 6.31 9.10 7.47
N ALA A 124 7.59 9.27 7.13
CA ALA A 124 8.55 10.00 7.95
C ALA A 124 8.17 11.47 8.12
N HIS A 125 7.67 12.10 7.05
CA HIS A 125 7.18 13.48 7.10
C HIS A 125 5.94 13.63 7.99
N MET A 126 5.02 12.65 7.96
CA MET A 126 3.71 12.73 8.62
C MET A 126 3.69 12.20 10.07
N LEU A 127 4.46 11.14 10.35
CA LEU A 127 4.52 10.46 11.66
C LEU A 127 5.83 10.73 12.41
N GLY A 128 6.89 11.12 11.70
CA GLY A 128 8.25 11.25 12.23
C GLY A 128 9.17 10.11 11.78
N GLU A 129 10.46 10.42 11.67
CA GLU A 129 11.51 9.51 11.16
C GLU A 129 11.59 8.18 11.91
N GLU A 130 11.52 8.21 13.25
CA GLU A 130 11.66 7.00 14.06
C GLU A 130 10.47 6.06 13.90
N GLU A 131 9.25 6.60 13.84
CA GLU A 131 8.06 5.79 13.61
C GLU A 131 8.07 5.17 12.22
N ALA A 132 8.41 5.96 11.20
CA ALA A 132 8.50 5.49 9.82
C ALA A 132 9.59 4.42 9.62
N LYS A 133 10.72 4.49 10.33
CA LYS A 133 11.75 3.43 10.31
C LYS A 133 11.27 2.14 10.97
N SER A 134 10.46 2.25 12.03
CA SER A 134 9.96 1.09 12.77
C SER A 134 8.84 0.33 12.06
N LEU A 135 8.12 1.00 11.16
CA LEU A 135 7.03 0.44 10.39
C LEU A 135 7.53 -0.58 9.37
N GLN A 136 6.89 -1.76 9.38
CA GLN A 136 7.05 -2.73 8.30
C GLN A 136 6.29 -2.23 7.08
N ILE A 137 7.01 -2.06 5.97
CA ILE A 137 6.46 -1.67 4.67
C ILE A 137 6.83 -2.77 3.68
N VAL A 138 5.83 -3.35 3.04
CA VAL A 138 5.98 -4.31 1.95
C VAL A 138 5.40 -3.66 0.71
N SER A 139 6.28 -3.38 -0.25
CA SER A 139 5.91 -2.62 -1.45
C SER A 139 6.90 -2.88 -2.58
N ASN A 140 6.65 -2.25 -3.73
CA ASN A 140 7.62 -2.20 -4.81
C ASN A 140 8.82 -1.34 -4.42
N GLN A 141 9.93 -1.52 -5.14
CA GLN A 141 11.16 -0.78 -4.96
C GLN A 141 11.46 0.14 -6.14
N VAL A 142 12.53 0.92 -6.01
CA VAL A 142 13.06 1.77 -7.07
C VAL A 142 14.50 1.37 -7.36
N ALA A 143 14.86 1.31 -8.63
CA ALA A 143 16.24 1.14 -9.06
C ALA A 143 16.65 2.27 -10.01
N PRO A 144 17.96 2.59 -10.08
CA PRO A 144 18.47 3.45 -11.13
C PRO A 144 18.26 2.82 -12.51
N ARG A 145 18.06 3.65 -13.52
CA ARG A 145 18.19 3.25 -14.93
C ARG A 145 19.68 3.09 -15.29
N PRO A 146 20.01 2.31 -16.34
CA PRO A 146 21.39 2.10 -16.75
C PRO A 146 22.16 3.42 -16.94
N GLY A 147 23.29 3.55 -16.24
CA GLY A 147 24.17 4.72 -16.33
C GLY A 147 23.69 5.98 -15.60
N LYS A 148 22.66 5.88 -14.74
CA LYS A 148 22.10 7.02 -13.99
C LYS A 148 22.03 6.76 -12.49
N SER A 149 21.91 7.82 -11.71
CA SER A 149 21.40 7.81 -10.34
C SER A 149 19.88 7.95 -10.33
N ILE A 150 19.21 7.49 -9.26
CA ILE A 150 17.75 7.66 -9.08
C ILE A 150 17.31 9.13 -8.99
N ASN A 151 18.24 10.03 -8.66
CA ASN A 151 18.01 11.48 -8.57
C ASN A 151 18.47 12.22 -9.84
N ASP A 152 18.82 11.51 -10.90
CA ASP A 152 19.00 12.13 -12.21
C ASP A 152 17.65 12.27 -12.93
N GLU A 153 17.55 13.19 -13.88
CA GLU A 153 16.38 13.28 -14.76
C GLU A 153 16.19 11.95 -15.51
N ASN A 154 14.98 11.41 -15.43
CA ASN A 154 14.61 10.09 -15.94
C ASN A 154 15.61 9.01 -15.45
N GLY A 155 15.96 9.10 -14.18
CA GLY A 155 17.01 8.32 -13.52
C GLY A 155 16.53 7.05 -12.84
N TRP A 156 15.23 6.92 -12.59
CA TRP A 156 14.66 5.83 -11.81
C TRP A 156 13.63 5.01 -12.58
N GLN A 157 13.42 3.78 -12.12
CA GLN A 157 12.42 2.84 -12.62
C GLN A 157 11.91 1.96 -11.47
N ILE A 158 10.68 1.47 -11.61
CA ILE A 158 10.08 0.56 -10.63
C ILE A 158 10.72 -0.83 -10.69
N VAL A 159 10.96 -1.41 -9.52
CA VAL A 159 11.30 -2.82 -9.32
C VAL A 159 10.12 -3.46 -8.59
N TYR A 160 9.45 -4.38 -9.28
CA TYR A 160 8.28 -5.06 -8.72
C TYR A 160 8.66 -6.00 -7.59
N HIS A 161 7.79 -6.08 -6.58
CA HIS A 161 7.96 -6.92 -5.41
C HIS A 161 7.84 -8.41 -5.76
N ASP A 162 6.94 -8.74 -6.69
CA ASP A 162 6.73 -10.10 -7.16
C ASP A 162 6.42 -10.15 -8.66
N ASP A 163 6.27 -11.37 -9.19
CA ASP A 163 6.00 -11.64 -10.60
C ASP A 163 4.50 -11.70 -10.94
N SER A 164 3.62 -11.28 -10.03
CA SER A 164 2.18 -11.24 -10.32
C SER A 164 1.86 -10.22 -11.41
N GLY A 165 0.66 -10.35 -11.99
CA GLY A 165 0.11 -9.37 -12.94
C GLY A 165 -0.16 -7.98 -12.34
N PHE A 166 -0.06 -7.85 -11.00
CA PHE A 166 -0.13 -6.58 -10.29
C PHE A 166 1.27 -6.01 -9.96
N GLY A 167 2.30 -6.87 -9.91
CA GLY A 167 3.65 -6.53 -9.48
C GLY A 167 3.83 -6.46 -7.96
N HIS A 168 2.72 -6.43 -7.21
CA HIS A 168 2.67 -6.60 -5.77
C HIS A 168 1.32 -7.23 -5.39
N ASP A 169 1.27 -8.55 -5.24
CA ASP A 169 0.14 -9.28 -4.69
C ASP A 169 0.23 -9.28 -3.16
N LYS A 170 -0.49 -8.34 -2.55
CA LYS A 170 -0.57 -8.12 -1.10
C LYS A 170 -0.94 -9.39 -0.32
N SER A 171 -1.64 -10.35 -0.94
CA SER A 171 -1.98 -11.63 -0.29
C SER A 171 -0.76 -12.48 0.05
N LEU A 172 0.36 -12.32 -0.68
CA LEU A 172 1.58 -13.09 -0.46
C LEU A 172 2.23 -12.80 0.90
N GLU A 173 2.17 -11.54 1.36
CA GLU A 173 2.68 -11.16 2.68
C GLU A 173 1.76 -11.65 3.82
N ILE A 174 0.43 -11.62 3.61
CA ILE A 174 -0.54 -11.96 4.66
C ILE A 174 -0.64 -13.48 4.85
N ARG A 175 -0.61 -14.23 3.76
CA ARG A 175 -0.87 -15.68 3.75
C ARG A 175 -0.02 -16.50 4.72
N PRO A 176 1.29 -16.24 4.92
CA PRO A 176 2.07 -16.88 5.96
C PRO A 176 1.49 -16.71 7.37
N TYR A 177 0.97 -15.53 7.72
CA TYR A 177 0.29 -15.28 9.00
C TYR A 177 -1.07 -16.00 9.04
N ALA A 178 -1.83 -15.97 7.95
CA ALA A 178 -3.15 -16.61 7.86
C ALA A 178 -3.09 -18.14 8.02
N ARG A 179 -1.96 -18.77 7.68
CA ARG A 179 -1.74 -20.22 7.72
C ARG A 179 -1.16 -20.76 9.03
N LEU A 180 -0.96 -19.90 10.03
CA LEU A 180 -0.48 -20.34 11.34
C LEU A 180 -1.51 -21.24 12.03
N PRO A 181 -1.08 -22.14 12.92
CA PRO A 181 -1.97 -22.89 13.80
C PRO A 181 -2.90 -21.96 14.57
N ALA A 182 -4.15 -22.38 14.81
CA ALA A 182 -5.18 -21.53 15.42
C ALA A 182 -4.78 -21.00 16.81
N GLU A 183 -3.95 -21.74 17.54
CA GLU A 183 -3.44 -21.39 18.86
C GLU A 183 -2.36 -20.30 18.83
N GLU A 184 -1.69 -20.13 17.68
CA GLU A 184 -0.59 -19.19 17.47
C GLU A 184 -0.98 -18.02 16.55
N ARG A 185 -2.13 -18.13 15.86
CA ARG A 185 -2.56 -17.16 14.84
C ARG A 185 -3.25 -15.94 15.47
N PRO A 186 -2.73 -14.72 15.28
CA PRO A 186 -3.45 -13.50 15.66
C PRO A 186 -4.67 -13.28 14.77
N VAL A 187 -5.62 -12.48 15.25
CA VAL A 187 -6.70 -11.99 14.40
C VAL A 187 -6.11 -10.95 13.43
N LEU A 188 -6.37 -11.15 12.13
CA LEU A 188 -5.80 -10.34 11.06
C LEU A 188 -6.86 -9.36 10.55
N PHE A 189 -6.53 -8.08 10.58
CA PHE A 189 -7.35 -7.02 10.00
C PHE A 189 -6.74 -6.53 8.69
N TYR A 190 -7.58 -6.07 7.77
CA TYR A 190 -7.14 -5.38 6.56
C TYR A 190 -7.91 -4.07 6.36
N ALA A 191 -7.23 -2.99 6.00
CA ALA A 191 -7.85 -1.77 5.48
C ALA A 191 -7.39 -1.47 4.05
N GLY A 192 -8.32 -1.15 3.17
CA GLY A 192 -8.02 -0.81 1.77
C GLY A 192 -9.15 -0.01 1.11
N ASP A 193 -8.87 0.53 -0.08
CA ASP A 193 -9.83 1.30 -0.86
C ASP A 193 -9.96 0.82 -2.32
N GLY A 194 -9.11 -0.10 -2.78
CA GLY A 194 -9.02 -0.51 -4.17
C GLY A 194 -9.38 -1.98 -4.46
N VAL A 195 -9.48 -2.31 -5.76
CA VAL A 195 -9.74 -3.69 -6.22
C VAL A 195 -8.57 -4.62 -5.92
N SER A 196 -7.33 -4.10 -5.93
CA SER A 196 -6.12 -4.86 -5.59
C SER A 196 -6.13 -5.37 -4.14
N ASP A 197 -6.92 -4.75 -3.27
CA ASP A 197 -7.07 -5.15 -1.86
C ASP A 197 -7.95 -6.37 -1.65
N LEU A 198 -8.75 -6.76 -2.66
CA LEU A 198 -9.65 -7.90 -2.55
C LEU A 198 -8.91 -9.22 -2.34
N SER A 199 -7.68 -9.37 -2.88
CA SER A 199 -6.88 -10.57 -2.61
C SER A 199 -6.37 -10.59 -1.17
N ALA A 200 -5.94 -9.45 -0.65
CA ALA A 200 -5.51 -9.28 0.74
C ALA A 200 -6.66 -9.55 1.72
N ALA A 201 -7.84 -8.97 1.44
CA ALA A 201 -9.03 -9.14 2.26
C ALA A 201 -9.41 -10.61 2.48
N LYS A 202 -9.24 -11.46 1.46
CA LYS A 202 -9.54 -12.90 1.52
C LYS A 202 -8.61 -13.69 2.46
N GLU A 203 -7.43 -13.15 2.76
CA GLU A 203 -6.47 -13.76 3.68
C GLU A 203 -6.63 -13.22 5.13
N THR A 204 -7.62 -12.36 5.39
CA THR A 204 -7.83 -11.71 6.69
C THR A 204 -9.21 -11.98 7.30
N ASP A 205 -9.35 -11.74 8.61
CA ASP A 205 -10.56 -12.03 9.36
C ASP A 205 -11.61 -10.91 9.27
N LEU A 206 -11.16 -9.66 9.09
CA LEU A 206 -12.04 -8.50 8.98
C LEU A 206 -11.45 -7.42 8.06
N LEU A 207 -12.27 -6.97 7.11
CA LEU A 207 -11.96 -5.92 6.15
C LEU A 207 -12.65 -4.59 6.54
N PHE A 208 -11.85 -3.53 6.56
CA PHE A 208 -12.30 -2.13 6.60
C PHE A 208 -12.17 -1.54 5.20
N ALA A 209 -13.26 -1.02 4.65
CA ALA A 209 -13.26 -0.31 3.37
C ALA A 209 -13.48 1.18 3.61
N LYS A 210 -12.70 2.04 2.95
CA LYS A 210 -12.85 3.48 3.12
C LYS A 210 -14.19 3.97 2.55
N ALA A 211 -14.95 4.70 3.36
CA ALA A 211 -16.26 5.22 2.99
C ALA A 211 -16.18 6.09 1.72
N GLY A 212 -17.12 5.89 0.78
CA GLY A 212 -17.14 6.60 -0.50
C GLY A 212 -16.30 6.00 -1.63
N ARG A 213 -15.36 5.08 -1.32
CA ARG A 213 -14.56 4.33 -2.31
C ARG A 213 -14.99 2.85 -2.47
N VAL A 214 -16.02 2.45 -1.72
CA VAL A 214 -16.61 1.10 -1.70
C VAL A 214 -17.19 0.65 -3.05
N LYS A 215 -17.46 1.56 -4.00
CA LYS A 215 -18.09 1.21 -5.29
C LYS A 215 -17.27 0.21 -6.11
N ASP A 216 -15.95 0.27 -6.02
CA ASP A 216 -15.05 -0.64 -6.74
C ASP A 216 -14.86 -1.98 -6.01
N ILE A 217 -14.97 -1.99 -4.68
CA ILE A 217 -14.93 -3.19 -3.83
C ILE A 217 -16.24 -4.00 -3.92
N ALA A 218 -17.39 -3.32 -3.98
CA ALA A 218 -18.72 -3.94 -4.03
C ALA A 218 -19.01 -4.67 -5.35
N ALA A 219 -18.32 -4.33 -6.44
CA ALA A 219 -18.38 -5.09 -7.70
C ALA A 219 -17.86 -6.53 -7.53
N GLY A 220 -17.06 -6.80 -6.48
CA GLY A 220 -16.53 -8.11 -6.10
C GLY A 220 -17.11 -8.67 -4.80
N LYS A 221 -18.44 -8.69 -4.62
CA LYS A 221 -19.19 -9.45 -3.59
C LYS A 221 -18.43 -9.74 -2.27
N LEU A 222 -18.24 -8.74 -1.42
CA LEU A 222 -17.94 -8.91 0.01
C LEU A 222 -18.92 -8.05 0.82
N SER A 223 -19.48 -8.60 1.89
CA SER A 223 -20.37 -7.87 2.78
C SER A 223 -19.55 -6.88 3.61
N VAL A 224 -19.50 -5.62 3.17
CA VAL A 224 -18.96 -4.52 3.97
C VAL A 224 -19.91 -4.30 5.15
N LYS A 225 -19.46 -4.60 6.37
CA LYS A 225 -20.16 -4.15 7.58
C LYS A 225 -19.76 -2.70 7.81
N GLU A 226 -20.63 -1.76 7.43
CA GLU A 226 -20.46 -0.36 7.81
C GLU A 226 -20.51 -0.26 9.34
N ALA A 227 -19.39 0.15 9.96
CA ALA A 227 -19.40 0.57 11.34
C ALA A 227 -20.09 1.93 11.41
N ALA A 228 -21.38 1.93 11.77
CA ALA A 228 -22.14 3.16 11.98
C ALA A 228 -21.42 4.03 13.01
N SER A 229 -21.05 5.25 12.62
CA SER A 229 -20.57 6.29 13.52
C SER A 229 -21.71 6.69 14.47
N GLY A 230 -21.81 6.01 15.60
CA GLY A 230 -22.68 6.39 16.70
C GLY A 230 -22.10 7.59 17.43
N ARG A 231 -22.47 8.80 16.99
CA ARG A 231 -22.51 9.95 17.89
C ARG A 231 -23.86 9.91 18.61
N GLN A 232 -23.83 9.64 19.91
CA GLN A 232 -24.78 10.23 20.86
C GLN A 232 -24.03 11.28 21.66
#